data_AF-A0A9X1YAB8-F1
#
_entry.id   AF-A0A9X1YAB8-F1
#
_cell.length_a   1.000
_cell.length_b   1.000
_cell.length_c   1.000
_cell.angle_alpha   90.00
_cell.angle_beta   90.00
_cell.angle_gamma   90.00
#
_symmetry.space_group_name_H-M   'P 1'
#
loop_
_entity.id
_entity.type
_entity.pdbx_description
1 polymer ?
#
loop_
_entity_poly.entity_id
_entity_poly.type
_entity_poly.pdbx_seq_one_letter_code
_entity_poly.pdbx_strand_id
1 'polypeptide(L)' 'LLQVMNPIFDAHFSWYSYGFRPGKRAHDAVKQAQRYIQSGLRWVVDIDLEKFFDRVNHDILMARVARRVTDKRVLKLI' A
#
# COMPACT_ATOMS: atom_id res chain seq x y z
N LEU A 1 -16.04 4.08 6.91
CA LEU A 1 -15.00 3.16 7.40
C LEU A 1 -13.59 3.59 6.99
N LEU A 2 -13.34 3.82 5.69
CA LEU A 2 -12.02 4.20 5.17
C LEU A 2 -11.38 5.40 5.89
N GLN A 3 -12.15 6.46 6.18
CA GLN A 3 -11.66 7.65 6.89
C GLN A 3 -11.11 7.34 8.29
N VAL A 4 -11.66 6.33 8.97
CA VAL A 4 -11.22 5.89 10.30
C VAL A 4 -10.04 4.92 10.19
N MET A 5 -10.04 4.07 9.17
CA MET A 5 -8.97 3.08 8.95
C MET A 5 -7.69 3.72 8.40
N ASN A 6 -7.80 4.69 7.49
CA ASN A 6 -6.64 5.33 6.87
C ASN A 6 -5.57 5.78 7.85
N PRO A 7 -5.86 6.56 8.93
CA PRO A 7 -4.81 6.97 9.87
C PRO A 7 -4.15 5.78 10.60
N ILE A 8 -4.85 4.66 10.80
CA ILE A 8 -4.32 3.45 11.45
C ILE A 8 -3.33 2.70 10.54
N PHE A 9 -3.59 2.69 9.23
CA PHE A 9 -2.74 1.97 8.27
C PHE A 9 -1.65 2.87 7.68
N ASP A 10 -2.00 4.10 7.31
CA ASP A 10 -1.13 5.02 6.55
C ASP A 10 0.16 5.34 7.30
N ALA A 11 0.08 5.50 8.62
CA ALA A 11 1.22 5.79 9.49
C ALA A 11 2.35 4.73 9.41
N HIS A 12 2.05 3.53 8.93
CA HIS A 12 3.04 2.46 8.83
C HIS A 12 3.29 2.00 7.39
N PHE A 13 2.72 2.65 6.39
CA PHE A 13 3.12 2.39 5.01
C PHE A 13 4.54 2.88 4.78
N SER A 14 5.25 2.18 3.90
CA SER A 14 6.58 2.61 3.45
C SER A 14 6.54 4.06 2.94
N TRP A 15 7.60 4.81 3.19
CA TRP A 15 7.82 6.14 2.62
C TRP A 15 7.76 6.14 1.10
N TYR A 16 8.14 5.02 0.47
CA TYR A 16 8.13 4.80 -0.98
C TYR A 16 6.82 4.18 -1.50
N SER A 17 5.78 4.07 -0.65
CA SER A 17 4.44 3.75 -1.09
C SER A 17 3.72 5.04 -1.50
N TYR A 18 3.33 5.13 -2.78
CA TYR A 18 2.69 6.31 -3.36
C TYR A 18 1.25 6.07 -3.83
N GLY A 19 0.84 4.82 -4.00
CA GLY A 19 -0.49 4.47 -4.50
C GLY A 19 -1.57 4.61 -3.44
N PHE A 20 -2.73 5.19 -3.80
CA PHE A 20 -3.94 5.28 -2.97
C PHE A 20 -3.76 5.93 -1.58
N ARG A 21 -2.75 6.80 -1.42
CA ARG A 21 -2.45 7.45 -0.14
C ARG A 21 -2.79 8.95 -0.16
N PRO A 22 -3.37 9.50 0.91
CA PRO A 22 -3.58 10.94 1.05
C PRO A 22 -2.26 11.71 0.89
N GLY A 23 -2.25 12.74 0.05
CA GLY A 23 -1.07 13.59 -0.15
C GLY A 23 0.09 12.95 -0.91
N LYS A 24 -0.08 11.76 -1.51
CA LYS A 24 0.88 11.14 -2.41
C LYS A 24 0.28 11.04 -3.82
N ARG A 25 1.09 11.31 -4.84
CA ARG A 25 0.66 11.25 -6.25
C ARG A 25 1.65 10.44 -7.08
N ALA A 26 1.18 9.94 -8.23
CA ALA A 26 2.02 9.19 -9.18
C ALA A 26 3.29 9.97 -9.59
N HIS A 27 3.19 11.31 -9.72
CA HIS A 27 4.33 12.17 -9.99
C HIS A 27 5.45 12.07 -8.94
N ASP A 28 5.12 11.83 -7.67
CA ASP A 28 6.12 11.68 -6.62
C ASP A 28 6.90 10.38 -6.76
N ALA A 29 6.22 9.30 -7.20
CA ALA A 29 6.85 8.03 -7.51
C ALA A 29 7.82 8.16 -8.69
N VAL A 30 7.40 8.84 -9.77
CA VAL A 30 8.24 9.07 -10.95
C VAL A 30 9.47 9.91 -10.60
N LYS A 31 9.31 10.99 -9.82
CA LYS A 31 10.43 11.82 -9.35
C LYS A 31 11.42 11.00 -8.52
N GLN A 32 10.93 10.10 -7.66
CA GLN A 32 11.80 9.23 -6.88
C GLN A 32 12.54 8.22 -7.76
N ALA A 33 11.87 7.61 -8.73
CA ALA A 33 12.50 6.70 -9.69
C ALA A 33 13.60 7.40 -10.50
N GLN A 34 13.34 8.64 -10.94
CA GLN A 34 14.33 9.45 -11.65
C GLN A 34 15.59 9.71 -10.80
N ARG A 35 15.44 9.97 -9.50
CA ARG A 35 16.58 10.14 -8.57
C ARG A 35 17.44 8.89 -8.46
N TYR A 36 16.83 7.69 -8.41
CA TYR A 36 17.58 6.43 -8.37
C TYR A 36 18.40 6.21 -9.65
N ILE A 37 17.83 6.51 -10.81
CA ILE A 37 18.54 6.42 -12.09
C ILE A 37 19.72 7.40 -12.11
N GLN A 38 19.50 8.64 -11.65
CA GLN A 38 20.56 9.66 -11.55
C GLN A 38 21.66 9.28 -10.56
N SER A 39 21.35 8.55 -9.49
CA SER A 39 22.34 8.04 -8.54
C SER A 39 23.09 6.79 -9.02
N GLY A 40 22.87 6.35 -10.26
CA GLY A 40 23.59 5.23 -10.87
C GLY A 40 22.88 3.88 -10.83
N LEU A 41 21.66 3.80 -10.28
CA LEU A 41 20.83 2.58 -10.32
C LEU A 41 20.12 2.51 -11.68
N ARG A 42 20.80 1.96 -12.68
CA ARG A 42 20.35 1.93 -14.08
C ARG A 42 19.48 0.73 -14.44
N TRP A 43 19.37 -0.25 -13.55
CA TRP A 43 18.57 -1.45 -13.74
C TRP A 43 17.29 -1.36 -12.92
N VAL A 44 16.15 -1.57 -13.57
CA VAL A 44 14.83 -1.60 -12.95
C VAL A 44 14.29 -3.01 -13.06
N VAL A 45 13.79 -3.53 -11.94
CA VAL A 45 13.03 -4.77 -11.90
C VAL A 45 11.56 -4.37 -11.78
N ASP A 46 10.84 -4.50 -12.88
CA ASP A 46 9.40 -4.24 -12.90
C ASP A 46 8.65 -5.49 -12.44
N ILE A 47 7.80 -5.34 -11.43
CA ILE A 47 7.03 -6.43 -10.83
C ILE A 47 5.58 -5.96 -10.77
N ASP A 48 4.73 -6.60 -11.56
CA ASP A 48 3.29 -6.38 -11.54
C ASP A 48 2.54 -7.63 -11.06
N LEU A 49 1.45 -7.40 -10.33
CA LEU A 49 0.56 -8.46 -9.85
C LEU A 49 -0.75 -8.38 -10.62
N GLU A 50 -0.90 -9.26 -11.61
CA GLU A 50 -2.12 -9.34 -12.41
C GLU A 50 -3.33 -9.65 -11.51
N LYS A 51 -4.40 -8.84 -11.65
CA LYS A 51 -5.66 -9.01 -10.92
C LYS A 51 -5.45 -9.16 -9.41
N PHE A 52 -4.61 -8.29 -8.83
CA PHE A 52 -4.30 -8.31 -7.40
C PHE A 52 -5.53 -8.49 -6.50
N PHE A 53 -6.61 -7.73 -6.76
CA PHE A 53 -7.83 -7.81 -5.95
C PHE A 53 -8.61 -9.12 -6.12
N ASP A 54 -8.54 -9.78 -7.28
CA ASP A 54 -9.22 -11.06 -7.50
C ASP A 54 -8.41 -12.23 -6.93
N ARG A 55 -7.07 -12.09 -6.89
CA ARG A 55 -6.14 -13.16 -6.48
C ARG A 55 -5.72 -13.06 -5.02
N VAL A 56 -6.06 -11.98 -4.32
CA VAL A 56 -5.70 -11.83 -2.91
C VAL A 56 -6.47 -12.84 -2.07
N ASN A 57 -5.74 -13.64 -1.30
CA ASN A 57 -6.37 -14.55 -0.35
C ASN A 57 -6.97 -13.72 0.80
N HIS A 58 -8.29 -13.86 0.99
CA HIS A 58 -9.06 -13.09 1.95
C HIS A 58 -8.66 -13.39 3.40
N ASP A 59 -8.30 -14.64 3.73
CA ASP A 59 -7.84 -15.00 5.08
C ASP A 59 -6.51 -14.31 5.40
N ILE A 60 -5.58 -14.26 4.45
CA ILE A 60 -4.29 -13.56 4.63
C ILE A 60 -4.51 -12.06 4.75
N LEU A 61 -5.39 -11.48 3.93
CA LEU A 61 -5.74 -10.06 3.99
C LEU A 61 -6.34 -9.73 5.37
N MET A 62 -7.34 -10.48 5.80
CA MET A 62 -8.03 -10.26 7.07
C MET A 62 -7.13 -10.50 8.27
N ALA A 63 -6.21 -11.48 8.21
CA ALA A 63 -5.20 -11.66 9.23
C ALA A 63 -4.27 -10.44 9.35
N ARG A 64 -3.94 -9.75 8.25
CA ARG A 64 -3.16 -8.50 8.29
C ARG A 64 -3.96 -7.33 8.85
N VAL A 65 -5.24 -7.21 8.50
CA VAL A 65 -6.14 -6.17 9.05
C VAL A 65 -6.34 -6.35 10.56
N ALA A 66 -6.59 -7.58 11.00
CA ALA A 66 -6.83 -7.93 12.41
C ALA A 66 -5.63 -7.66 13.34
N ARG A 67 -4.40 -7.58 12.79
CA ARG A 67 -3.22 -7.17 13.58
C ARG A 67 -3.30 -5.73 14.08
N ARG A 68 -4.12 -4.88 13.47
CA ARG A 68 -4.22 -3.45 13.79
C ARG A 68 -5.62 -3.00 14.19
N VAL A 69 -6.64 -3.65 13.66
CA VAL A 69 -8.04 -3.38 14.01
C VAL A 69 -8.51 -4.49 14.94
N THR A 70 -8.75 -4.15 16.21
CA THR A 70 -9.23 -5.10 17.23
C THR A 70 -10.74 -5.19 17.31
N ASP A 71 -11.48 -4.23 16.72
CA ASP A 71 -12.94 -4.25 16.70
C ASP A 71 -13.47 -5.35 15.79
N LYS A 72 -14.01 -6.40 16.40
CA LYS A 72 -14.57 -7.57 15.71
C LYS A 72 -15.77 -7.22 14.82
N ARG A 73 -16.51 -6.14 15.10
CA ARG A 73 -17.63 -5.70 14.25
C ARG A 73 -17.12 -5.13 12.94
N VAL A 74 -16.02 -4.40 12.99
CA VAL A 74 -15.34 -3.86 11.80
C VAL A 74 -14.75 -5.00 10.98
N LEU A 75 -14.08 -5.96 11.62
CA LEU A 75 -13.52 -7.13 10.93
C LEU A 75 -14.57 -8.04 10.30
N LYS A 76 -15.82 -8.05 10.79
CA LYS A 76 -16.93 -8.79 10.17
C LYS A 76 -17.61 -8.04 9.02
N LEU A 77 -17.43 -6.73 8.95
CA LEU A 77 -18.06 -5.87 7.94
C LEU A 77 -17.21 -5.75 6.67
N ILE A 78 -15.89 -5.87 6.81
CA ILE A 78 -14.92 -5.96 5.71
C ILE A 78 -14.99 -7.37 5.12
#